data_AF-A0A150GZG6-F1
#
_entry.id   AF-A0A150GZG6-F1
#
_cell.length_a   1.000
_cell.length_b   1.000
_cell.length_c   1.000
_cell.angle_alpha   90.00
_cell.angle_beta   90.00
_cell.angle_gamma   90.00
#
_symmetry.space_group_name_H-M   'P 1'
#
loop_
_entity.id
_entity.type
_entity.pdbx_description
1 polymer ?
#
loop_
_entity_poly.entity_id
_entity_poly.type
_entity_poly.pdbx_seq_one_letter_code
_entity_poly.pdbx_strand_id
1 'polypeptide(L)'
;MVDPEVKVLEMDPATKAIYPTEYEGVKVVSFGFAGQGSAIMRGPMVSGLIQQMLTTAEWGELDYLVVDFPPGTGDIQLTLCQTVSFSAAVIVTTPQKLAFIDVAKDAIVVSLPGEPEFLLPPVVVRANDTSATSIDEWTGQRKREEAPPDARPLAINPLGNYAVQISWSDGFNQVASYELLDELRSYAVPRRGTVAATLPGGLKAEAHLS
;
A
#
# COMPACT_ATOMS: atom_id res chain seq x y z
N MET A 1 -10.07 14.59 13.01
CA MET A 1 -10.99 13.46 12.84
C MET A 1 -12.32 13.95 13.36
N VAL A 2 -13.29 14.10 12.45
CA VAL A 2 -14.61 14.64 12.77
C VAL A 2 -15.42 13.49 13.35
N ASP A 3 -16.02 13.69 14.51
CA ASP A 3 -16.56 12.60 15.34
C ASP A 3 -18.08 12.75 15.49
N PRO A 4 -18.90 11.85 14.92
CA PRO A 4 -20.35 11.95 15.06
C PRO A 4 -20.76 11.78 16.52
N GLU A 5 -21.69 12.62 16.99
CA GLU A 5 -22.19 12.63 18.38
C GLU A 5 -22.90 11.31 18.75
N VAL A 6 -23.36 10.55 17.75
CA VAL A 6 -23.99 9.23 17.91
C VAL A 6 -23.13 8.17 17.22
N LYS A 7 -22.64 7.19 17.98
CA LYS A 7 -21.82 6.06 17.51
C LYS A 7 -22.47 4.72 17.79
N VAL A 8 -23.76 4.62 17.53
CA VAL A 8 -24.51 3.39 17.79
C VAL A 8 -25.01 2.84 16.48
N LEU A 9 -24.60 1.61 16.19
CA LEU A 9 -25.17 0.83 15.10
C LEU A 9 -26.57 0.38 15.52
N GLU A 10 -27.60 1.02 14.98
CA GLU A 10 -28.99 0.61 15.19
C GLU A 10 -29.36 -0.46 14.16
N MET A 11 -29.90 -1.57 14.64
CA MET A 11 -30.41 -2.66 13.81
C MET A 11 -31.85 -2.96 14.16
N ASP A 12 -32.66 -3.16 13.13
CA ASP A 12 -34.01 -3.71 13.29
C ASP A 12 -33.91 -5.15 13.83
N PRO A 13 -34.50 -5.45 15.01
CA PRO A 13 -34.42 -6.76 15.62
C PRO A 13 -35.19 -7.85 14.84
N ALA A 14 -36.15 -7.49 14.00
CA ALA A 14 -36.95 -8.41 13.19
C ALA A 14 -36.34 -8.64 11.80
N THR A 15 -35.96 -7.57 11.10
CA THR A 15 -35.46 -7.65 9.71
C THR A 15 -33.94 -7.73 9.62
N LYS A 16 -33.22 -7.42 10.71
CA LYS A 16 -31.76 -7.22 10.74
C LYS A 16 -31.29 -6.10 9.80
N ALA A 17 -32.19 -5.22 9.36
CA ALA A 17 -31.82 -4.03 8.62
C ALA A 17 -30.96 -3.12 9.50
N ILE A 18 -29.93 -2.52 8.91
CA ILE A 18 -29.05 -1.56 9.59
C ILE A 18 -29.56 -0.15 9.26
N TYR A 19 -29.81 0.67 10.28
CA TYR A 19 -30.12 2.08 10.08
C TYR A 19 -28.82 2.89 10.09
N PRO A 20 -28.42 3.51 8.96
CA PRO A 20 -27.23 4.35 8.94
C PRO A 20 -27.37 5.54 9.87
N THR A 21 -26.31 5.85 10.62
CA THR A 21 -26.25 7.09 11.39
C THR A 21 -26.06 8.26 10.43
N GLU A 22 -26.76 9.36 10.65
CA GLU A 22 -26.58 10.58 9.84
C GLU A 22 -25.59 11.53 10.52
N TYR A 23 -24.64 12.04 9.75
CA TYR A 23 -23.68 13.04 10.20
C TYR A 23 -23.46 14.08 9.11
N GLU A 24 -23.73 15.36 9.40
CA GLU A 24 -23.58 16.47 8.44
C GLU A 24 -24.32 16.20 7.10
N GLY A 25 -25.49 15.54 7.16
CA GLY A 25 -26.28 15.16 5.98
C GLY A 25 -25.77 13.93 5.21
N VAL A 26 -24.75 13.24 5.73
CA VAL A 26 -24.18 12.02 5.14
C VAL A 26 -24.57 10.81 5.96
N LYS A 27 -25.08 9.77 5.29
CA LYS A 27 -25.34 8.46 5.92
C LYS A 27 -24.02 7.71 6.12
N VAL A 28 -23.78 7.26 7.35
CA VAL A 28 -22.55 6.58 7.75
C VAL A 28 -22.89 5.26 8.44
N VAL A 29 -22.25 4.20 7.98
CA VAL A 29 -22.23 2.90 8.65
C VAL A 29 -20.77 2.54 8.88
N SER A 30 -20.42 2.20 10.11
CA SER A 30 -19.07 1.76 10.46
C SER A 30 -19.13 0.66 11.48
N PHE A 31 -18.30 -0.37 11.31
CA PHE A 31 -18.10 -1.37 12.36
C PHE A 31 -17.62 -0.75 13.68
N GLY A 32 -16.95 0.41 13.62
CA GLY A 32 -16.54 1.15 14.81
C GLY A 32 -17.70 1.58 15.72
N PHE A 33 -18.94 1.58 15.21
CA PHE A 33 -20.16 1.92 15.97
C PHE A 33 -20.76 0.71 16.70
N ALA A 34 -20.26 -0.50 16.49
CA ALA A 34 -20.75 -1.73 17.14
C ALA A 34 -20.24 -1.91 18.59
N GLY A 35 -19.40 -0.99 19.09
CA GLY A 35 -19.14 -0.83 20.52
C GLY A 35 -18.61 -2.05 21.25
N GLN A 36 -17.53 -2.70 20.77
CA GLN A 36 -16.67 -3.59 21.58
C GLN A 36 -15.26 -3.59 20.96
N GLY A 37 -14.22 -3.54 21.80
CA GLY A 37 -12.83 -3.31 21.39
C GLY A 37 -12.30 -4.26 20.32
N SER A 38 -11.31 -3.77 19.54
CA SER A 38 -10.52 -4.48 18.52
C SER A 38 -10.87 -5.96 18.37
N ALA A 39 -11.99 -6.26 17.70
CA ALA A 39 -12.34 -7.64 17.42
C ALA A 39 -11.28 -8.20 16.49
N ILE A 40 -10.52 -9.20 16.93
CA ILE A 40 -9.61 -9.96 16.07
C ILE A 40 -10.49 -10.79 15.12
N MET A 41 -10.98 -10.15 14.06
CA MET A 41 -11.83 -10.78 13.06
C MET A 41 -10.94 -11.42 12.00
N ARG A 42 -11.08 -12.74 11.81
CA ARG A 42 -10.40 -13.45 10.71
C ARG A 42 -11.05 -13.08 9.38
N GLY A 43 -10.27 -13.05 8.29
CA GLY A 43 -10.67 -12.56 6.95
C GLY A 43 -12.11 -12.86 6.50
N PRO A 44 -12.62 -14.10 6.58
CA PRO A 44 -13.98 -14.44 6.15
C PRO A 44 -15.09 -13.71 6.92
N MET A 45 -14.87 -13.40 8.20
CA MET A 45 -15.84 -12.70 9.05
C MET A 45 -15.94 -11.22 8.67
N VAL A 46 -14.83 -10.62 8.26
CA VAL A 46 -14.76 -9.23 7.80
C VAL A 46 -15.48 -9.07 6.47
N SER A 47 -15.27 -10.00 5.53
CA SER A 47 -15.96 -9.99 4.24
C SER A 47 -17.48 -10.09 4.40
N GLY A 48 -17.96 -11.00 5.26
CA GLY A 48 -19.39 -11.17 5.51
C GLY A 48 -20.04 -9.95 6.16
N LEU A 49 -19.32 -9.29 7.08
CA LEU A 49 -19.79 -8.07 7.72
C LEU A 49 -19.91 -6.90 6.73
N ILE A 50 -18.91 -6.72 5.86
CA ILE A 50 -18.94 -5.67 4.82
C ILE A 50 -20.11 -5.93 3.86
N GLN A 51 -20.31 -7.17 3.42
CA GLN A 51 -21.48 -7.53 2.60
C GLN A 51 -22.80 -7.21 3.30
N GLN A 52 -22.92 -7.51 4.59
CA GLN A 52 -24.11 -7.16 5.37
C GLN A 52 -24.33 -5.65 5.37
N MET A 53 -23.31 -4.83 5.68
CA MET A 53 -23.45 -3.37 5.67
C MET A 53 -23.85 -2.80 4.31
N LEU A 54 -23.40 -3.42 3.22
CA LEU A 54 -23.74 -2.97 1.86
C LEU A 54 -25.16 -3.34 1.45
N THR A 55 -25.64 -4.51 1.87
CA THR A 55 -26.89 -5.10 1.36
C THR A 55 -28.07 -4.95 2.30
N THR A 56 -27.85 -4.85 3.61
CA THR A 56 -28.91 -4.79 4.62
C THR A 56 -29.03 -3.42 5.27
N ALA A 57 -28.17 -2.46 4.94
CA ALA A 57 -28.33 -1.10 5.44
C ALA A 57 -29.31 -0.29 4.58
N GLU A 58 -30.14 0.52 5.23
CA GLU A 58 -31.15 1.35 4.57
C GLU A 58 -30.53 2.66 4.02
N TRP A 59 -29.69 2.49 3.00
CA TRP A 59 -29.03 3.58 2.30
C TRP A 59 -30.02 4.52 1.60
N GLY A 60 -31.17 4.00 1.15
CA GLY A 60 -32.10 4.75 0.31
C GLY A 60 -31.52 5.02 -1.09
N GLU A 61 -31.95 6.11 -1.72
CA GLU A 61 -31.38 6.57 -2.98
C GLU A 61 -29.97 7.16 -2.74
N LEU A 62 -28.97 6.66 -3.48
CA LEU A 62 -27.58 7.09 -3.39
C LEU A 62 -27.06 7.49 -4.78
N ASP A 63 -26.47 8.69 -4.89
CA ASP A 63 -25.67 9.08 -6.05
C ASP A 63 -24.26 8.47 -5.99
N TYR A 64 -23.70 8.36 -4.78
CA TYR A 64 -22.35 7.87 -4.53
C TYR A 64 -22.28 7.07 -3.23
N LEU A 65 -21.52 5.97 -3.25
CA LEU A 65 -21.17 5.18 -2.07
C LEU A 65 -19.66 5.11 -1.95
N VAL A 66 -19.13 5.59 -0.82
CA VAL A 66 -17.69 5.51 -0.50
C VAL A 66 -17.48 4.36 0.48
N VAL A 67 -16.59 3.44 0.12
CA VAL A 67 -16.30 2.25 0.92
C VAL A 67 -14.81 2.20 1.23
N ASP A 68 -14.48 2.11 2.51
CA ASP A 68 -13.11 1.87 2.99
C ASP A 68 -12.95 0.38 3.32
N PHE A 69 -12.06 -0.30 2.59
CA PHE A 69 -11.83 -1.73 2.76
C PHE A 69 -10.58 -1.99 3.62
N PRO A 70 -10.59 -3.01 4.50
CA PRO A 70 -9.39 -3.45 5.18
C PRO A 70 -8.35 -4.02 4.17
N PRO A 71 -7.05 -3.95 4.50
CA PRO A 71 -6.00 -4.46 3.61
C PRO A 71 -6.14 -5.98 3.40
N GLY A 72 -5.95 -6.47 2.17
CA GLY A 72 -6.17 -7.88 1.84
C GLY A 72 -6.03 -8.22 0.35
N THR A 73 -6.49 -9.42 -0.03
CA THR A 73 -6.24 -10.12 -1.32
C THR A 73 -7.08 -9.65 -2.51
N GLY A 74 -7.87 -8.59 -2.40
CA GLY A 74 -8.73 -8.12 -3.51
C GLY A 74 -10.09 -8.84 -3.61
N ASP A 75 -10.30 -9.92 -2.86
CA ASP A 75 -11.51 -10.75 -2.95
C ASP A 75 -12.78 -10.02 -2.51
N ILE A 76 -12.68 -9.11 -1.53
CA ILE A 76 -13.81 -8.32 -1.03
C ILE A 76 -14.30 -7.36 -2.12
N GLN A 77 -13.37 -6.75 -2.86
CA GLN A 77 -13.65 -5.85 -3.97
C GLN A 77 -14.35 -6.60 -5.11
N LEU A 78 -13.83 -7.78 -5.49
CA LEU A 78 -14.46 -8.64 -6.51
C LEU A 78 -15.86 -9.07 -6.11
N THR A 79 -16.04 -9.47 -4.85
CA THR A 79 -17.33 -9.89 -4.31
C THR A 79 -18.33 -8.72 -4.31
N LEU A 80 -17.90 -7.50 -3.99
CA LEU A 80 -18.74 -6.30 -4.05
C LEU A 80 -19.22 -6.02 -5.48
N CYS A 81 -18.33 -6.10 -6.47
CA CYS A 81 -18.67 -5.95 -7.89
C CYS A 81 -19.69 -6.98 -8.39
N GLN A 82 -19.76 -8.16 -7.75
CA GLN A 82 -20.74 -9.19 -8.06
C GLN A 82 -22.06 -9.03 -7.30
N THR A 83 -22.03 -8.37 -6.14
CA THR A 83 -23.20 -8.27 -5.24
C THR A 83 -24.03 -7.02 -5.50
N VAL A 84 -23.38 -5.90 -5.84
CA VAL A 84 -24.05 -4.59 -6.03
C VAL A 84 -23.94 -4.17 -7.48
N SER A 85 -25.05 -3.71 -8.07
CA SER A 85 -25.06 -3.14 -9.42
C SER A 85 -24.70 -1.65 -9.36
N PHE A 86 -23.62 -1.24 -10.03
CA PHE A 86 -23.23 0.17 -10.18
C PHE A 86 -22.81 0.48 -11.61
N SER A 87 -22.90 1.74 -12.02
CA SER A 87 -22.55 2.18 -13.38
C SER A 87 -21.04 2.34 -13.61
N ALA A 88 -20.30 2.76 -12.57
CA ALA A 88 -18.85 2.94 -12.61
C ALA A 88 -18.26 2.85 -11.20
N ALA A 89 -16.96 2.52 -11.10
CA ALA A 89 -16.21 2.51 -9.84
C ALA A 89 -14.85 3.20 -10.01
N VAL A 90 -14.41 3.92 -8.97
CA VAL A 90 -13.08 4.52 -8.87
C VAL A 90 -12.34 3.85 -7.73
N ILE A 91 -11.24 3.16 -8.04
CA ILE A 91 -10.41 2.46 -7.05
C ILE A 91 -9.19 3.31 -6.74
N VAL A 92 -9.03 3.69 -5.47
CA VAL A 92 -7.85 4.40 -4.97
C VAL A 92 -7.02 3.43 -4.15
N THR A 93 -5.82 3.09 -4.63
CA THR A 93 -4.88 2.23 -3.91
C THR A 93 -3.60 2.97 -3.61
N THR A 94 -3.05 2.76 -2.41
CA THR A 94 -1.64 3.09 -2.13
C THR A 94 -0.74 2.02 -2.76
N PRO A 95 0.44 2.36 -3.31
CA PRO A 95 1.45 1.35 -3.67
C PRO A 95 1.74 0.48 -2.45
N GLN A 96 1.52 -0.83 -2.54
CA GLN A 96 1.64 -1.73 -1.39
C GLN A 96 3.09 -1.76 -0.89
N LYS A 97 3.37 -1.04 0.21
CA LYS A 97 4.67 -1.09 0.91
C LYS A 97 5.11 -2.52 1.27
N LEU A 98 4.16 -3.46 1.36
CA LEU A 98 4.41 -4.87 1.70
C LEU A 98 4.92 -5.72 0.52
N ALA A 99 4.66 -5.35 -0.73
CA ALA A 99 5.21 -6.04 -1.90
C ALA A 99 6.75 -5.94 -1.95
N PHE A 100 7.33 -4.95 -1.24
CA PHE A 100 8.77 -4.73 -1.18
C PHE A 100 9.49 -5.51 -0.07
N ILE A 101 8.77 -6.20 0.84
CA ILE A 101 9.42 -6.94 1.93
C ILE A 101 10.14 -8.20 1.41
N ASP A 102 9.64 -8.83 0.34
CA ASP A 102 10.37 -9.92 -0.33
C ASP A 102 11.59 -9.41 -1.13
N VAL A 103 11.63 -8.11 -1.44
CA VAL A 103 12.72 -7.46 -2.19
C VAL A 103 13.94 -7.18 -1.30
N ALA A 104 13.85 -7.40 0.01
CA ALA A 104 14.98 -7.21 0.94
C ALA A 104 16.18 -8.11 0.62
N LYS A 105 16.01 -9.22 -0.12
CA LYS A 105 17.10 -10.08 -0.58
C LYS A 105 17.96 -9.40 -1.66
N ASP A 106 17.37 -8.53 -2.47
CA ASP A 106 18.01 -7.90 -3.64
C ASP A 106 18.08 -6.37 -3.51
N ALA A 107 17.91 -5.82 -2.30
CA ALA A 107 17.89 -4.37 -2.10
C ALA A 107 19.24 -3.70 -2.40
N ILE A 108 19.19 -2.51 -3.02
CA ILE A 108 20.35 -1.67 -3.26
C ILE A 108 20.70 -0.94 -1.97
N VAL A 109 21.92 -1.15 -1.46
CA VAL A 109 22.46 -0.42 -0.32
C VAL A 109 22.94 0.95 -0.81
N VAL A 110 22.39 2.01 -0.24
CA VAL A 110 22.81 3.39 -0.53
C VAL A 110 23.53 3.96 0.69
N SER A 111 24.74 4.47 0.47
CA SER A 111 25.59 5.13 1.47
C SER A 111 26.01 6.49 0.91
N LEU A 112 25.39 7.56 1.41
CA LEU A 112 25.68 8.93 1.00
C LEU A 112 26.57 9.61 2.06
N PRO A 113 27.50 10.50 1.68
CA PRO A 113 28.37 11.18 2.63
C PRO A 113 27.59 11.94 3.71
N GLY A 114 27.83 11.62 4.98
CA GLY A 114 27.19 12.30 6.12
C GLY A 114 25.79 11.79 6.47
N GLU A 115 25.24 10.86 5.71
CA GLU A 115 23.88 10.34 5.90
C GLU A 115 23.88 8.87 6.34
N PRO A 116 22.87 8.42 7.11
CA PRO A 116 22.73 7.01 7.44
C PRO A 116 22.42 6.18 6.19
N GLU A 117 23.02 5.00 6.13
CA GLU A 117 22.76 4.02 5.08
C GLU A 117 21.29 3.61 5.05
N PHE A 118 20.76 3.39 3.85
CA PHE A 118 19.40 2.92 3.64
C PHE A 118 19.34 1.91 2.50
N LEU A 119 18.25 1.14 2.45
CA LEU A 119 18.02 0.11 1.44
C LEU A 119 16.90 0.55 0.50
N LEU A 120 17.16 0.54 -0.80
CA LEU A 120 16.16 0.79 -1.82
C LEU A 120 15.79 -0.50 -2.56
N PRO A 121 14.48 -0.78 -2.76
CA PRO A 121 14.07 -1.84 -3.68
C PRO A 121 14.54 -1.53 -5.11
N PRO A 122 15.12 -2.50 -5.86
CA PRO A 122 15.61 -2.23 -7.21
C PRO A 122 14.53 -1.74 -8.18
N VAL A 123 13.32 -2.29 -8.10
CA VAL A 123 12.19 -1.85 -8.93
C VAL A 123 11.86 -0.37 -8.70
N VAL A 124 12.02 0.15 -7.48
CA VAL A 124 11.80 1.57 -7.17
C VAL A 124 12.85 2.42 -7.87
N VAL A 125 14.13 2.02 -7.81
CA VAL A 125 15.20 2.74 -8.51
C VAL A 125 14.99 2.69 -10.02
N ARG A 126 14.69 1.50 -10.58
CA ARG A 126 14.46 1.28 -12.02
C ARG A 126 13.27 2.06 -12.57
N ALA A 127 12.18 2.14 -11.80
CA ALA A 127 10.95 2.85 -12.20
C ALA A 127 11.11 4.37 -12.17
N ASN A 128 12.06 4.88 -11.39
CA ASN A 128 12.35 6.31 -11.26
C ASN A 128 13.56 6.73 -12.09
N ASP A 129 13.77 6.11 -13.26
CA ASP A 129 14.80 6.57 -14.19
C ASP A 129 14.56 8.04 -14.60
N THR A 130 15.62 8.83 -14.48
CA THR A 130 15.65 10.24 -14.88
C THR A 130 16.66 10.49 -16.00
N SER A 131 17.21 9.42 -16.60
CA SER A 131 18.21 9.53 -17.66
C SER A 131 17.66 10.25 -18.89
N ALA A 132 18.53 10.97 -19.61
CA ALA A 132 18.18 11.73 -20.81
C ALA A 132 17.61 10.85 -21.94
N THR A 133 17.88 9.54 -21.89
CA THR A 133 17.33 8.50 -22.78
C THR A 133 15.82 8.28 -22.64
N SER A 134 15.22 8.73 -21.54
CA SER A 134 13.80 8.58 -21.23
C SER A 134 12.96 9.81 -21.63
N ILE A 135 13.56 10.77 -22.35
CA ILE A 135 12.88 11.96 -22.88
C ILE A 135 12.92 11.87 -24.40
N ASP A 136 11.76 11.91 -25.04
CA ASP A 136 11.69 12.03 -26.48
C ASP A 136 12.15 13.44 -26.90
N GLU A 137 13.28 13.51 -27.63
CA GLU A 137 13.97 14.76 -27.98
C GLU A 137 13.12 15.73 -28.83
N TRP A 138 12.04 15.25 -29.44
CA TRP A 138 11.18 16.03 -30.33
C TRP A 138 9.85 16.43 -29.69
N THR A 139 9.40 15.71 -28.66
CA THR A 139 8.11 15.96 -27.98
C THR A 139 8.25 16.42 -26.53
N GLY A 140 9.44 16.25 -25.92
CA GLY A 140 9.68 16.55 -24.51
C GLY A 140 8.91 15.63 -23.56
N GLN A 141 8.20 14.62 -24.08
CA GLN A 141 7.43 13.69 -23.27
C GLN A 141 8.34 12.60 -22.70
N ARG A 142 8.11 12.27 -21.43
CA ARG A 142 8.80 11.13 -20.80
C ARG A 142 8.28 9.84 -21.42
N LYS A 143 9.18 9.05 -22.02
CA LYS A 143 8.93 7.62 -22.28
C LYS A 143 8.93 6.91 -20.93
N ARG A 144 7.75 6.86 -20.29
CA ARG A 144 7.55 6.00 -19.11
C ARG A 144 7.40 4.57 -19.60
N GLU A 145 8.53 3.90 -19.75
CA GLU A 145 8.52 2.44 -19.83
C GLU A 145 8.38 1.91 -18.40
N GLU A 146 7.33 1.13 -18.17
CA GLU A 146 7.06 0.56 -16.84
C GLU A 146 8.16 -0.43 -16.50
N ALA A 147 8.79 -0.26 -15.33
CA ALA A 147 9.87 -1.13 -14.91
C ALA A 147 9.37 -2.58 -14.72
N PRO A 148 10.06 -3.60 -15.25
CA PRO A 148 9.71 -4.98 -14.98
C PRO A 148 9.73 -5.26 -13.47
N PRO A 149 8.75 -6.00 -12.91
CA PRO A 149 8.67 -6.25 -11.48
C PRO A 149 9.85 -7.08 -10.94
N ASP A 150 10.56 -7.80 -11.82
CA ASP A 150 11.73 -8.62 -11.54
C ASP A 150 13.06 -7.96 -11.96
N ALA A 151 13.04 -6.67 -12.30
CA ALA A 151 14.24 -5.92 -12.67
C ALA A 151 15.27 -5.92 -11.52
N ARG A 152 16.45 -6.45 -11.79
CA ARG A 152 17.57 -6.52 -10.84
C ARG A 152 18.82 -5.82 -11.38
N PRO A 153 19.62 -5.18 -10.52
CA PRO A 153 20.87 -4.56 -10.93
C PRO A 153 21.90 -5.67 -11.21
N LEU A 154 22.52 -5.62 -12.39
CA LEU A 154 23.63 -6.48 -12.78
C LEU A 154 24.98 -5.86 -12.44
N ALA A 155 25.09 -4.53 -12.53
CA ALA A 155 26.28 -3.78 -12.18
C ALA A 155 25.92 -2.36 -11.73
N ILE A 156 26.68 -1.84 -10.76
CA ILE A 156 26.57 -0.45 -10.29
C ILE A 156 27.98 0.12 -10.31
N ASN A 157 28.21 1.14 -11.14
CA ASN A 157 29.50 1.79 -11.30
C ASN A 157 29.38 3.28 -10.95
N PRO A 158 30.33 3.87 -10.23
CA PRO A 158 30.32 5.31 -9.98
C PRO A 158 30.47 6.09 -11.28
N LEU A 159 29.69 7.17 -11.43
CA LEU A 159 29.78 8.11 -12.54
C LEU A 159 30.12 9.50 -11.99
N GLY A 160 31.43 9.78 -11.91
CA GLY A 160 31.94 10.98 -11.24
C GLY A 160 31.66 10.94 -9.73
N ASN A 161 31.37 12.11 -9.16
CA ASN A 161 31.09 12.30 -7.72
C ASN A 161 29.63 12.68 -7.44
N TYR A 162 28.73 12.47 -8.41
CA TYR A 162 27.35 12.95 -8.33
C TYR A 162 26.31 11.89 -8.73
N ALA A 163 26.72 10.76 -9.29
CA ALA A 163 25.81 9.73 -9.78
C ALA A 163 26.44 8.34 -9.79
N VAL A 164 25.60 7.34 -10.01
CA VAL A 164 25.98 5.98 -10.40
C VAL A 164 25.33 5.61 -11.71
N GLN A 165 26.03 4.80 -12.50
CA GLN A 165 25.46 4.08 -13.63
C GLN A 165 25.06 2.67 -13.18
N ILE A 166 23.82 2.29 -13.44
CA ILE A 166 23.24 0.99 -13.11
C ILE A 166 22.90 0.25 -14.41
N SER A 167 23.45 -0.94 -14.59
CA SER A 167 23.07 -1.85 -15.66
C SER A 167 22.03 -2.84 -15.12
N TRP A 168 20.90 -2.97 -15.80
CA TRP A 168 19.75 -3.74 -15.36
C TRP A 168 19.59 -5.06 -16.12
N SER A 169 18.91 -6.03 -15.52
CA SER A 169 18.65 -7.35 -16.12
C SER A 169 17.75 -7.33 -17.36
N ASP A 170 16.99 -6.26 -17.54
CA ASP A 170 16.16 -6.00 -18.73
C ASP A 170 16.97 -5.40 -19.90
N GLY A 171 18.28 -5.22 -19.73
CA GLY A 171 19.17 -4.61 -20.71
C GLY A 171 19.20 -3.08 -20.65
N PHE A 172 18.45 -2.45 -19.74
CA PHE A 172 18.43 -1.00 -19.58
C PHE A 172 19.67 -0.50 -18.84
N ASN A 173 20.19 0.66 -19.24
CA ASN A 173 21.26 1.35 -18.53
C ASN A 173 20.72 2.68 -17.98
N GLN A 174 20.70 2.79 -16.66
CA GLN A 174 20.19 3.96 -15.94
C GLN A 174 21.35 4.76 -15.35
N VAL A 175 21.22 6.08 -15.36
CA VAL A 175 22.05 6.97 -14.53
C VAL A 175 21.19 7.48 -13.39
N ALA A 176 21.61 7.21 -12.15
CA ALA A 176 20.93 7.65 -10.94
C ALA A 176 21.81 8.65 -10.18
N SER A 177 21.37 9.90 -10.05
CA SER A 177 22.07 10.91 -9.26
C SER A 177 21.95 10.63 -7.76
N TYR A 178 22.88 11.15 -6.96
CA TYR A 178 22.80 11.05 -5.49
C TYR A 178 21.57 11.77 -4.93
N GLU A 179 21.16 12.89 -5.54
CA GLU A 179 19.91 13.58 -5.21
C GLU A 179 18.69 12.69 -5.45
N LEU A 180 18.61 12.01 -6.61
CA LEU A 180 17.53 11.06 -6.87
C LEU A 180 17.51 9.93 -5.84
N LEU A 181 18.68 9.34 -5.55
CA LEU A 181 18.76 8.27 -4.56
C LEU A 181 18.29 8.73 -3.18
N ASP A 182 18.58 9.97 -2.80
CA ASP A 182 18.10 10.56 -1.54
C ASP A 182 16.60 10.88 -1.56
N GLU A 183 16.04 11.38 -2.67
CA GLU A 183 14.60 11.57 -2.84
C GLU A 183 13.83 10.25 -2.68
N LEU A 184 14.40 9.15 -3.20
CA LEU A 184 13.84 7.82 -3.09
C LEU A 184 13.93 7.22 -1.67
N ARG A 185 14.62 7.88 -0.72
CA ARG A 185 14.71 7.43 0.69
C ARG A 185 13.35 7.25 1.34
N SER A 186 12.31 7.97 0.90
CA SER A 186 10.93 7.78 1.36
C SER A 186 10.35 6.38 1.08
N TYR A 187 10.94 5.65 0.13
CA TYR A 187 10.62 4.26 -0.22
C TYR A 187 11.57 3.24 0.41
N ALA A 188 12.49 3.67 1.29
CA ALA A 188 13.46 2.78 1.89
C ALA A 188 12.80 1.68 2.71
N VAL A 189 13.35 0.47 2.60
CA VAL A 189 12.91 -0.72 3.35
C VAL A 189 13.82 -0.96 4.55
N PRO A 190 13.31 -1.50 5.68
CA PRO A 190 14.15 -1.84 6.81
C PRO A 190 15.17 -2.91 6.43
N ARG A 191 16.41 -2.78 6.93
CA ARG A 191 17.38 -3.89 6.90
C ARG A 191 16.73 -5.09 7.60
N ARG A 192 16.73 -6.27 6.95
CA ARG A 192 16.41 -7.53 7.65
C ARG A 192 17.40 -7.67 8.81
N GLY A 193 16.93 -7.33 10.00
CA GLY A 193 17.57 -7.54 11.29
C GLY A 193 16.67 -8.41 12.14
N THR A 194 17.26 -9.39 12.81
CA THR A 194 16.59 -10.31 13.74
C THR A 194 15.63 -9.55 14.64
N VAL A 195 14.34 -9.87 14.56
CA VAL A 195 13.37 -9.39 15.54
C VAL A 195 13.61 -10.19 16.82
N ALA A 196 14.48 -9.67 17.69
CA ALA A 196 14.60 -10.19 19.05
C ALA A 196 13.42 -9.66 19.85
N ALA A 197 12.35 -10.45 19.97
CA ALA A 197 11.33 -10.19 20.96
C ALA A 197 11.88 -10.60 22.34
N THR A 198 11.91 -9.66 23.28
CA THR A 198 12.18 -9.97 24.69
C THR A 198 10.86 -10.41 25.31
N LEU A 199 10.72 -11.71 25.61
CA LEU A 199 9.54 -12.23 26.28
C LEU A 199 9.63 -11.94 27.80
N PRO A 200 8.49 -11.85 28.51
CA PRO A 200 8.49 -11.74 29.97
C PRO A 200 9.33 -12.87 30.60
N GLY A 201 10.28 -12.52 31.47
CA GLY A 201 11.19 -13.48 32.11
C GLY A 201 12.59 -13.60 31.49
N GLY A 202 12.96 -12.74 30.54
CA GLY A 202 14.33 -12.66 30.01
C GLY A 202 14.70 -13.72 28.96
N LEU A 203 13.71 -14.48 28.46
CA LEU A 203 13.91 -15.36 27.32
C LEU A 203 13.97 -14.57 26.01
N LYS A 204 15.03 -14.82 25.23
CA LYS A 204 15.17 -14.35 23.85
C LYS A 204 14.66 -15.44 22.91
N ALA A 205 13.70 -15.11 22.06
CA ALA A 205 13.32 -15.94 20.93
C ALA A 205 13.92 -15.34 19.65
N GLU A 206 14.70 -16.13 18.92
CA GLU A 206 15.25 -15.76 17.61
C GLU A 206 14.43 -16.44 16.52
N ALA A 207 13.76 -15.65 15.68
CA ALA A 207 13.09 -16.14 14.49
C ALA A 207 13.89 -15.71 13.25
N HIS A 208 14.49 -16.68 12.57
CA HIS A 208 15.03 -16.50 11.22
C HIS A 208 13.87 -16.59 10.22
N LEU A 209 13.47 -15.46 9.66
CA LEU A 209 12.54 -15.43 8.52
C LEU A 209 13.35 -15.75 7.26
N SER A 210 13.11 -16.93 6.68
CA SER A 210 13.73 -17.41 5.43
C SER A 210 13.31 -16.62 4.19
#